data_AF-A0A820GWW6-F1
#
_entry.id   AF-A0A820GWW6-F1
#
_cell.length_a   1.000
_cell.length_b   1.000
_cell.length_c   1.000
_cell.angle_alpha   90.00
_cell.angle_beta   90.00
_cell.angle_gamma   90.00
#
_symmetry.space_group_name_H-M   'P 1'
#
loop_
_entity.id
_entity.type
_entity.pdbx_description
1 polymer ?
#
loop_
_entity_poly.entity_id
_entity_poly.type
_entity_poly.pdbx_seq_one_letter_code
_entity_poly.pdbx_strand_id
1 'polypeptide(L)'
;MYVPSTNNALEATNRVIKEKDTLRERLVLSRFTVVIFSIVNKWSKERNPTLINSKKFGHQPLITLSHWTDAYNWVKLNKEVISISNDDTTIYYLPAGEEITIT
;
A
#
# COMPACT_ATOMS: atom_id res chain seq x y z
N MET A 1 -4.42 36.56 1.86
CA MET A 1 -3.79 35.39 1.20
C MET A 1 -4.73 34.21 1.39
N TYR A 2 -5.45 33.78 0.34
CA TYR A 2 -6.42 32.69 0.44
C TYR A 2 -5.64 31.38 0.56
N VAL A 3 -5.76 30.67 1.68
CA VAL A 3 -5.19 29.33 1.79
C VAL A 3 -5.88 28.50 0.71
N PRO A 4 -5.16 27.81 -0.19
CA PRO A 4 -5.82 26.99 -1.19
C PRO A 4 -6.67 25.96 -0.44
N SER A 5 -7.99 26.00 -0.66
CA SER A 5 -8.84 24.90 -0.24
C SER A 5 -8.23 23.61 -0.78
N THR A 6 -8.14 22.56 0.03
CA THR A 6 -7.54 21.26 -0.32
C THR A 6 -8.05 20.73 -1.66
N ASN A 7 -9.29 21.07 -2.02
CA ASN A 7 -9.91 20.72 -3.28
C ASN A 7 -9.23 21.39 -4.48
N ASN A 8 -8.80 22.66 -4.36
CA ASN A 8 -8.11 23.36 -5.44
C ASN A 8 -6.74 22.73 -5.74
N ALA A 9 -6.02 22.27 -4.71
CA ALA A 9 -4.75 21.57 -4.89
C ALA A 9 -4.94 20.18 -5.54
N LEU A 10 -5.98 19.45 -5.14
CA LEU A 10 -6.35 18.17 -5.75
C LEU A 10 -6.80 18.34 -7.22
N GLU A 11 -7.62 19.34 -7.51
CA GLU A 11 -8.07 19.65 -8.87
C GLU A 11 -6.95 20.17 -9.77
N ALA A 12 -5.98 20.91 -9.22
CA ALA A 12 -4.83 21.39 -9.98
C ALA A 12 -3.91 20.25 -10.43
N THR A 13 -3.82 19.18 -9.63
CA THR A 13 -2.93 18.03 -9.89
C THR A 13 -3.61 16.90 -10.63
N ASN A 14 -4.94 16.80 -10.58
CA ASN A 14 -5.68 15.71 -11.21
C ASN A 14 -6.86 16.23 -12.05
N ARG A 15 -6.69 16.18 -13.38
CA ARG A 15 -7.71 16.61 -14.36
C ARG A 15 -9.02 15.82 -14.25
N VAL A 16 -8.98 14.53 -13.91
CA VAL A 16 -10.19 13.71 -13.75
C VAL A 16 -11.01 14.18 -12.56
N ILE A 17 -10.36 14.48 -11.43
CA ILE A 17 -11.03 15.07 -10.26
C ILE A 17 -11.61 16.45 -10.63
N LYS A 18 -10.86 17.26 -11.37
CA LYS A 18 -11.29 18.59 -11.81
C LYS A 18 -12.51 18.60 -12.74
N GLU A 19 -12.63 17.60 -13.60
CA GLU A 19 -13.67 17.56 -14.65
C GLU A 19 -14.86 16.65 -14.32
N LYS A 20 -14.64 15.56 -13.57
CA LYS A 20 -15.65 14.50 -13.38
C LYS A 20 -16.03 14.28 -11.93
N ASP A 21 -15.06 14.31 -11.01
CA ASP A 21 -15.29 14.04 -9.59
C ASP A 21 -15.10 15.31 -8.74
N THR A 22 -15.56 16.46 -9.26
CA THR A 22 -15.27 17.79 -8.69
C THR A 22 -15.90 17.96 -7.31
N LEU A 23 -15.17 18.59 -6.39
CA LEU A 23 -15.64 18.92 -5.04
C LEU A 23 -15.97 20.42 -4.92
N ARG A 24 -16.34 21.05 -6.04
CA ARG A 24 -16.65 22.50 -6.11
C ARG A 24 -17.94 22.85 -5.40
N GLU A 25 -18.88 21.91 -5.36
CA GLU A 25 -20.10 22.04 -4.57
C GLU A 25 -19.87 21.50 -3.16
N ARG A 26 -20.46 22.16 -2.16
CA ARG A 26 -20.47 21.64 -0.79
C ARG A 26 -21.39 20.43 -0.72
N LEU A 27 -20.79 19.24 -0.70
CA LEU A 27 -21.52 17.99 -0.57
C LEU A 27 -21.91 17.75 0.90
N VAL A 28 -23.15 17.33 1.14
CA VAL A 28 -23.54 16.71 2.41
C VAL A 28 -22.70 15.44 2.64
N LEU A 29 -22.40 15.10 3.89
CA LEU A 29 -21.45 14.04 4.24
C LEU A 29 -21.74 12.69 3.55
N SER A 30 -23.02 12.31 3.45
CA SER A 30 -23.44 11.09 2.76
C SER A 30 -23.07 11.11 1.26
N ARG A 31 -23.26 12.23 0.57
CA ARG A 31 -22.85 12.37 -0.84
C ARG A 31 -21.33 12.46 -0.98
N PHE A 32 -20.66 13.14 -0.05
CA PHE A 32 -19.20 13.24 -0.04
C PHE A 32 -18.55 11.86 0.05
N THR A 33 -18.99 11.02 0.99
CA THR A 33 -18.43 9.66 1.14
C THR A 33 -18.61 8.82 -0.12
N VAL A 34 -19.79 8.87 -0.75
CA VAL A 34 -20.04 8.18 -2.03
C VAL A 34 -19.07 8.63 -3.12
N VAL A 35 -18.86 9.95 -3.26
CA VAL A 35 -17.93 10.50 -4.27
C VAL A 35 -16.49 10.05 -3.99
N ILE A 36 -16.03 10.15 -2.75
CA ILE A 36 -14.67 9.72 -2.37
C ILE A 36 -14.46 8.22 -2.60
N PHE A 37 -15.41 7.37 -2.21
CA PHE A 37 -15.30 5.93 -2.47
C PHE A 37 -15.29 5.60 -3.95
N SER A 38 -16.10 6.29 -4.75
CA SER A 38 -16.08 6.17 -6.22
C SER A 38 -14.72 6.54 -6.81
N ILE A 39 -14.13 7.67 -6.39
CA ILE A 39 -12.78 8.06 -6.82
C ILE A 39 -11.77 6.96 -6.44
N VAL A 40 -11.74 6.55 -5.16
CA VAL A 40 -10.77 5.53 -4.71
C VAL A 40 -10.95 4.22 -5.48
N ASN A 41 -12.19 3.77 -5.72
CA ASN A 41 -12.45 2.53 -6.45
C ASN A 41 -11.96 2.59 -7.90
N LYS A 42 -12.26 3.67 -8.63
CA LYS A 42 -11.82 3.89 -10.01
C LYS A 42 -10.29 3.85 -10.12
N TRP A 43 -9.60 4.50 -9.19
CA TRP A 43 -8.14 4.63 -9.22
C TRP A 43 -7.38 3.43 -8.64
N SER A 44 -8.04 2.61 -7.81
CA SER A 44 -7.43 1.41 -7.21
C SER A 44 -7.74 0.12 -7.97
N LYS A 45 -8.99 -0.09 -8.40
CA LYS A 45 -9.46 -1.37 -8.96
C LYS A 45 -9.74 -1.32 -10.45
N GLU A 46 -10.36 -0.24 -10.94
CA GLU A 46 -10.76 -0.11 -12.36
C GLU A 46 -9.65 0.49 -13.23
N ARG A 47 -8.40 0.44 -12.75
CA ARG A 47 -7.27 0.98 -13.49
C ARG A 47 -7.07 0.18 -14.78
N ASN A 48 -7.03 0.88 -15.90
CA ASN A 48 -6.69 0.25 -17.17
C ASN A 48 -5.16 0.05 -17.28
N PRO A 49 -4.65 -1.20 -17.28
CA PRO A 49 -3.22 -1.49 -17.36
C PRO A 49 -2.62 -1.21 -18.75
N THR A 50 -3.45 -0.96 -19.78
CA THR A 50 -2.98 -0.66 -21.14
C THR A 50 -2.63 0.80 -21.36
N LEU A 51 -2.96 1.70 -20.41
CA LEU A 51 -2.56 3.10 -20.48
C LEU A 51 -1.05 3.25 -20.30
N ILE A 52 -0.44 4.08 -21.16
CA ILE A 52 1.01 4.36 -21.19
C ILE A 52 1.54 4.83 -19.83
N ASN A 53 0.74 5.60 -19.09
CA ASN A 53 1.08 6.14 -17.77
C ASN A 53 0.52 5.30 -16.60
N SER A 54 0.15 4.03 -16.84
CA SER A 54 -0.28 3.16 -15.77
C SER A 54 0.91 2.73 -14.89
N LYS A 55 0.92 3.16 -13.63
CA LYS A 55 1.81 2.63 -12.59
C LYS A 55 1.41 1.17 -12.35
N LYS A 56 2.30 0.25 -12.71
CA LYS A 56 2.12 -1.19 -12.53
C LYS A 56 2.37 -1.55 -11.07
N PHE A 57 1.50 -2.35 -10.49
CA PHE A 57 1.69 -2.93 -9.16
C PHE A 57 2.30 -4.33 -9.32
N GLY A 58 3.32 -4.64 -8.51
CA GLY A 58 3.84 -6.00 -8.43
C GLY A 58 2.84 -6.87 -7.67
N HIS A 59 2.19 -7.81 -8.34
CA HIS A 59 1.32 -8.80 -7.69
C HIS A 59 2.12 -9.92 -7.03
N GLN A 60 3.39 -10.05 -7.39
CA GLN A 60 4.32 -11.01 -6.82
C GLN A 60 5.57 -10.26 -6.38
N PRO A 61 6.19 -10.67 -5.27
CA PRO A 61 7.46 -10.12 -4.85
C PRO A 61 8.53 -10.46 -5.89
N LEU A 62 9.33 -9.47 -6.28
CA LEU A 62 10.49 -9.71 -7.12
C LEU A 62 11.65 -10.21 -6.24
N ILE A 63 11.87 -11.52 -6.24
CA ILE A 63 12.97 -12.14 -5.51
C ILE A 63 14.26 -11.99 -6.32
N THR A 64 15.12 -11.06 -5.89
CA THR A 64 16.46 -10.86 -6.45
C THR A 64 17.50 -11.82 -5.84
N LEU A 65 18.68 -11.92 -6.46
CA LEU A 65 19.81 -12.69 -5.92
C LEU A 65 20.22 -12.23 -4.51
N SER A 66 20.13 -10.93 -4.20
CA SER A 66 20.41 -10.41 -2.86
C SER A 66 19.54 -11.09 -1.81
N HIS A 67 18.23 -11.21 -2.06
CA HIS A 67 17.32 -11.87 -1.13
C HIS A 67 17.67 -13.34 -0.91
N TRP A 68 18.13 -14.05 -1.95
CA TRP A 68 18.61 -15.42 -1.81
C TRP A 68 19.87 -15.51 -0.96
N THR A 69 20.82 -14.59 -1.17
CA THR A 69 22.04 -14.48 -0.35
C THR A 69 21.71 -14.17 1.10
N ASP A 70 20.78 -13.25 1.35
CA ASP A 70 20.33 -12.88 2.69
C ASP A 70 19.65 -14.06 3.38
N ALA A 71 18.77 -14.78 2.68
CA ALA A 71 18.12 -15.99 3.18
C ALA A 71 19.15 -17.08 3.50
N TYR A 72 20.14 -17.30 2.62
CA TYR A 72 21.20 -18.27 2.84
C TYR A 72 22.06 -17.93 4.07
N ASN A 73 22.45 -16.66 4.21
CA ASN A 73 23.17 -16.18 5.38
C ASN A 73 22.32 -16.31 6.66
N TRP A 74 21.02 -16.01 6.58
CA TRP A 74 20.10 -16.17 7.70
C TRP A 74 20.00 -17.63 8.17
N VAL A 75 19.89 -18.59 7.23
CA VAL A 75 19.89 -20.03 7.57
C VAL A 75 21.21 -20.44 8.26
N LYS A 76 22.34 -19.89 7.82
CA LYS A 76 23.64 -20.14 8.45
C LYS A 76 23.78 -19.62 9.87
N LEU A 77 22.97 -18.64 10.29
CA LEU A 77 22.98 -18.15 11.67
C LEU A 77 22.46 -19.18 12.68
N ASN A 78 21.91 -20.32 12.20
CA ASN A 78 21.42 -21.42 13.03
C ASN A 78 20.50 -20.93 14.16
N LYS A 79 19.58 -20.02 13.82
CA LYS A 79 18.65 -19.44 14.79
C LYS A 79 17.70 -20.51 15.32
N GLU A 80 17.45 -20.50 16.62
CA GLU A 80 16.43 -21.35 17.21
C GLU A 80 15.05 -20.87 16.79
N VAL A 81 14.29 -21.74 16.14
CA VAL A 81 12.90 -21.52 15.76
C VAL A 81 12.05 -22.49 16.57
N ILE A 82 11.10 -21.96 17.34
CA ILE A 82 10.14 -22.80 18.05
C ILE A 82 8.95 -23.02 17.13
N SER A 83 8.52 -24.26 16.94
CA SER A 83 7.33 -24.57 16.14
C SER A 83 6.30 -25.32 16.96
N ILE A 84 5.04 -24.87 16.89
CA ILE A 84 3.90 -25.53 17.51
C ILE A 84 2.97 -25.99 16.39
N SER A 85 2.78 -27.30 16.26
CA SER A 85 1.88 -27.91 15.27
C SER A 85 0.58 -28.35 15.94
N ASN A 86 -0.55 -27.87 15.42
CA ASN A 86 -1.87 -28.46 15.64
C ASN A 86 -2.29 -29.23 14.37
N ASP A 87 -3.35 -30.04 14.45
CA ASP A 87 -3.76 -31.00 13.41
C ASP A 87 -3.77 -30.47 11.96
N ASP A 88 -4.05 -29.17 11.74
CA ASP A 88 -4.09 -28.53 10.41
C ASP A 88 -3.13 -27.33 10.25
N THR A 89 -2.36 -26.95 11.28
CA THR A 89 -1.57 -25.70 11.21
C THR A 89 -0.30 -25.75 12.05
N THR A 90 0.82 -25.36 11.44
CA THR A 90 2.10 -25.15 12.14
C THR A 90 2.37 -23.66 12.30
N ILE A 91 2.55 -23.23 13.54
CA ILE A 91 2.93 -21.87 13.91
C ILE A 91 4.42 -21.87 14.24
N TYR A 92 5.17 -20.94 13.65
CA TYR A 92 6.59 -20.75 13.92
C TYR A 92 6.80 -19.46 14.73
N TYR A 93 7.55 -19.56 15.82
CA TYR A 93 7.94 -18.45 16.69
C TYR A 93 9.44 -18.21 16.54
N LEU A 94 9.80 -16.94 16.36
CA LEU A 94 11.18 -16.47 16.37
C LEU A 94 11.42 -15.78 17.71
N PRO A 95 12.41 -16.20 18.51
CA PRO A 95 12.77 -15.47 19.72
C PRO A 95 13.19 -14.05 19.34
N ALA A 96 12.76 -13.06 20.12
CA ALA A 96 13.22 -11.69 19.96
C ALA A 96 14.76 -11.67 20.10
N GLY A 97 15.42 -10.98 19.17
CA GLY A 97 16.88 -10.76 19.26
C GLY A 97 17.23 -9.81 20.41
N GLU A 98 18.52 -9.59 20.62
CA GLU A 98 19.00 -8.59 21.58
C GLU A 98 18.43 -7.20 21.29
N GLU A 99 18.08 -6.46 22.33
CA GLU A 99 17.53 -5.12 22.23
C GLU A 99 18.59 -4.18 21.64
N ILE A 100 18.34 -3.66 20.43
CA ILE A 100 19.24 -2.70 19.77
C ILE A 100 18.73 -1.30 20.11
N THR A 101 19.42 -0.60 21.01
CA THR A 101 19.18 0.82 21.24
C THR A 101 19.62 1.60 20.01
N ILE A 102 18.67 2.16 19.26
CA ILE A 102 18.96 3.08 18.16
C ILE A 102 19.32 4.43 18.80
N THR A 103 20.62 4.70 18.96
CA THR A 103 21.17 6.01 19.36
C THR A 103 21.35 6.93 18.17
#